data_AF-A0A7V4AMW0-F1
#
_entry.id   AF-A0A7V4AMW0-F1
#
_cell.length_a   1.000
_cell.length_b   1.000
_cell.length_c   1.000
_cell.angle_alpha   90.00
_cell.angle_beta   90.00
_cell.angle_gamma   90.00
#
_symmetry.space_group_name_H-M   'P 1'
#
loop_
_entity.id
_entity.type
_entity.pdbx_description
1 polymer ?
#
loop_
_entity_poly.entity_id
_entity_poly.type
_entity_poly.pdbx_seq_one_letter_code
_entity_poly.pdbx_strand_id
1 'polypeptide(L)'
;MELYLDTANLEEIREIAAWGVLSGVTTNPTLVAKEYAGRGARLTEEVLFTHLRTICEVVRGPVSAEVTALEAEAMVEEGRRLAGIHPNIVV
;
A
#
# COMPACT_ATOMS: atom_id res chain seq x y z
N MET A 1 5.78 19.32 9.40
CA MET A 1 4.79 18.83 8.41
C MET A 1 5.46 17.69 7.67
N GLU A 2 4.82 16.53 7.62
CA GLU A 2 5.32 15.33 6.93
C GLU A 2 4.77 15.28 5.50
N LEU A 3 5.51 14.66 4.57
CA LEU A 3 5.08 14.52 3.17
C LEU A 3 4.81 13.05 2.85
N TYR A 4 3.60 12.78 2.34
CA TYR A 4 3.16 11.45 1.96
C TYR A 4 2.85 11.42 0.47
N LEU A 5 3.09 10.28 -0.17
CA LEU A 5 2.72 10.04 -1.56
C LEU A 5 1.41 9.25 -1.62
N ASP A 6 0.47 9.69 -2.44
CA ASP A 6 -0.76 8.95 -2.73
C ASP A 6 -0.61 8.19 -4.06
N THR A 7 0.04 7.04 -3.99
CA THR A 7 0.33 6.21 -5.17
C THR A 7 0.57 4.76 -4.78
N ALA A 8 0.42 3.87 -5.75
CA ALA A 8 0.95 2.50 -5.66
C ALA A 8 2.13 2.29 -6.63
N ASN A 9 2.55 3.29 -7.40
CA ASN A 9 3.62 3.16 -8.37
C ASN A 9 4.99 3.07 -7.67
N LEU A 10 5.64 1.91 -7.77
CA LEU A 10 6.93 1.66 -7.12
C LEU A 10 8.09 2.49 -7.72
N GLU A 11 7.96 3.00 -8.94
CA GLU A 11 8.96 3.89 -9.54
C GLU A 11 8.89 5.29 -8.90
N GLU A 12 7.69 5.87 -8.85
CA GLU A 12 7.43 7.16 -8.18
C GLU A 12 7.85 7.11 -6.71
N ILE A 13 7.49 6.04 -6.00
CA ILE A 13 7.82 5.89 -4.58
C ILE A 13 9.35 5.85 -4.38
N ARG A 14 10.09 5.12 -5.23
CA ARG A 14 11.56 5.05 -5.14
C ARG A 14 12.21 6.38 -5.47
N GLU A 15 11.70 7.09 -6.47
CA GLU A 15 12.19 8.40 -6.85
C GLU A 15 12.07 9.40 -5.69
N ILE A 16 10.86 9.57 -5.14
CA ILE A 16 10.63 10.54 -4.06
C ILE A 16 11.27 10.09 -2.74
N ALA A 17 11.36 8.79 -2.47
CA ALA A 17 12.13 8.28 -1.33
C ALA A 17 13.62 8.67 -1.44
N ALA A 18 14.20 8.61 -2.63
CA ALA A 18 15.59 9.01 -2.86
C ALA A 18 15.83 10.51 -2.63
N TRP A 19 14.80 11.35 -2.69
CA TRP A 19 14.91 12.77 -2.34
C TRP A 19 15.06 13.01 -0.83
N GLY A 20 14.76 12.00 0.00
CA GLY A 20 14.90 12.08 1.46
C GLY A 20 13.79 12.87 2.17
N VAL A 21 12.69 13.17 1.47
CA VAL A 21 11.55 13.95 2.00
C VAL A 21 10.30 13.11 2.25
N LEU A 22 10.26 11.87 1.74
CA LEU A 22 9.09 10.99 1.84
C LEU A 22 8.97 10.41 3.24
N SER A 23 7.85 10.68 3.90
CA SER A 23 7.57 10.21 5.27
C SER A 23 6.67 8.97 5.30
N GLY A 24 5.84 8.76 4.27
CA GLY A 24 4.91 7.64 4.19
C GLY A 24 4.20 7.56 2.85
N VAL A 25 3.36 6.55 2.67
CA VAL A 25 2.54 6.37 1.45
C VAL A 25 1.10 6.05 1.82
N THR A 26 0.15 6.58 1.08
CA THR A 26 -1.26 6.16 1.13
C THR A 26 -1.61 5.37 -0.12
N THR A 27 -2.34 4.27 0.06
CA THR A 27 -2.81 3.43 -1.05
C THR A 27 -4.30 3.18 -0.94
N ASN A 28 -4.90 2.81 -2.07
CA ASN A 28 -6.24 2.26 -2.15
C ASN A 28 -6.28 1.16 -3.23
N PRO A 29 -7.29 0.28 -3.24
CA PRO A 29 -7.38 -0.82 -4.20
C PRO A 29 -7.31 -0.37 -5.66
N THR A 30 -7.83 0.82 -5.98
CA THR A 30 -7.82 1.36 -7.35
C THR A 30 -6.41 1.71 -7.81
N LEU A 31 -5.60 2.35 -6.95
CA LEU A 31 -4.21 2.67 -7.25
C LEU A 31 -3.41 1.39 -7.49
N VAL A 32 -3.56 0.39 -6.62
CA VAL A 32 -2.86 -0.89 -6.79
C VAL A 32 -3.33 -1.60 -8.07
N ALA A 33 -4.64 -1.63 -8.34
CA ALA A 33 -5.16 -2.26 -9.55
C ALA A 33 -4.59 -1.65 -10.85
N LYS A 34 -4.38 -0.32 -10.89
CA LYS A 34 -3.79 0.35 -12.06
C LYS A 34 -2.37 -0.14 -12.36
N GLU A 35 -1.56 -0.38 -11.34
CA GLU A 35 -0.18 -0.87 -11.50
C GLU A 35 -0.10 -2.26 -12.14
N TYR A 36 -1.13 -3.10 -11.90
CA TYR A 36 -1.19 -4.46 -12.44
C TYR A 36 -1.98 -4.57 -13.75
N ALA A 37 -2.97 -3.70 -13.97
CA ALA A 37 -3.75 -3.66 -15.20
C ALA A 37 -2.87 -3.44 -16.43
N GLY A 38 -1.88 -2.53 -16.34
CA GLY A 38 -0.91 -2.28 -17.42
C GLY A 38 0.00 -3.47 -17.75
N ARG A 39 0.06 -4.47 -16.86
CA ARG A 39 0.93 -5.66 -16.97
C ARG A 39 0.16 -6.93 -17.37
N GLY A 40 -1.15 -6.82 -17.63
CA GLY A 40 -2.02 -7.97 -17.90
C GLY A 40 -2.19 -8.92 -16.72
N ALA A 41 -1.82 -8.48 -15.51
CA ALA A 41 -1.91 -9.26 -14.29
C ALA A 41 -3.22 -8.94 -13.55
N ARG A 42 -3.85 -9.97 -12.99
CA ARG A 42 -5.02 -9.79 -12.12
C ARG A 42 -4.54 -9.37 -10.74
N LEU A 43 -5.22 -8.38 -10.14
CA LEU A 43 -5.05 -8.08 -8.72
C LEU A 43 -5.61 -9.25 -7.90
N THR A 44 -4.72 -10.02 -7.29
CA THR A 44 -5.03 -11.05 -6.30
C THR A 44 -4.59 -10.57 -4.91
N GLU A 45 -5.07 -11.22 -3.85
CA GLU A 45 -4.64 -10.90 -2.48
C GLU A 45 -3.12 -11.07 -2.31
N GLU A 46 -2.54 -12.15 -2.82
CA GLU A 46 -1.10 -12.40 -2.79
C GLU A 46 -0.31 -11.28 -3.48
N VAL A 47 -0.80 -10.81 -4.63
CA VAL A 47 -0.21 -9.72 -5.40
C VAL A 47 -0.30 -8.40 -4.61
N LEU A 48 -1.47 -8.09 -4.05
CA LEU A 48 -1.67 -6.92 -3.19
C LEU A 48 -0.70 -6.93 -2.00
N PHE A 49 -0.60 -8.06 -1.31
CA PHE A 49 0.21 -8.18 -0.09
C PHE A 49 1.70 -8.04 -0.41
N THR A 50 2.15 -8.65 -1.50
CA THR A 50 3.52 -8.52 -1.98
C THR A 50 3.84 -7.07 -2.36
N HIS A 51 2.89 -6.40 -3.02
CA HIS A 51 3.05 -5.00 -3.41
C HIS A 51 3.17 -4.07 -2.20
N LEU A 52 2.24 -4.18 -1.25
CA LEU A 52 2.24 -3.39 -0.02
C LEU A 52 3.51 -3.62 0.81
N ARG A 53 3.99 -4.87 0.90
CA ARG A 53 5.27 -5.17 1.53
C ARG A 53 6.43 -4.47 0.83
N THR A 54 6.46 -4.50 -0.50
CA THR A 54 7.51 -3.83 -1.29
C THR A 54 7.50 -2.32 -1.05
N ILE A 55 6.32 -1.69 -0.98
CA ILE A 55 6.20 -0.27 -0.62
C ILE A 55 6.78 -0.01 0.78
N CYS A 56 6.44 -0.83 1.76
CA CYS A 56 6.96 -0.71 3.13
C CYS A 56 8.49 -0.78 3.18
N GLU A 57 9.11 -1.70 2.43
CA GLU A 57 10.56 -1.87 2.38
C GLU A 57 11.29 -0.66 1.76
N VAL A 58 10.66 0.00 0.77
CA VAL A 58 11.20 1.19 0.12
C VAL A 58 11.04 2.43 1.00
N VAL A 59 9.84 2.66 1.52
CA VAL A 59 9.50 3.90 2.26
C VAL A 59 10.08 3.87 3.67
N ARG A 60 10.14 2.70 4.31
CA ARG A 60 10.55 2.52 5.72
C ARG A 60 9.78 3.40 6.72
N GLY A 61 8.62 3.91 6.31
CA GLY A 61 7.66 4.68 7.09
C GLY A 61 6.26 4.08 6.94
N PRO A 62 5.23 4.70 7.55
CA PRO A 62 3.85 4.22 7.50
C PRO A 62 3.32 4.11 6.06
N VAL A 63 2.59 3.03 5.81
CA VAL A 63 1.91 2.76 4.54
C VAL A 63 0.44 2.45 4.82
N SER A 64 -0.46 3.36 4.42
CA SER A 64 -1.89 3.16 4.61
C SER A 64 -2.45 2.18 3.57
N ALA A 65 -3.18 1.17 4.02
CA ALA A 65 -3.85 0.18 3.19
C ALA A 65 -5.35 0.13 3.53
N GLU A 66 -6.19 0.44 2.56
CA GLU A 66 -7.65 0.53 2.71
C GLU A 66 -8.32 -0.85 2.67
N VAL A 67 -9.24 -1.10 3.62
CA VAL A 67 -10.17 -2.24 3.59
C VAL A 67 -11.32 -1.99 2.62
N THR A 68 -11.84 -3.05 2.02
CA THR A 68 -12.96 -2.96 1.06
C THR A 68 -14.29 -3.41 1.64
N ALA A 69 -14.27 -4.15 2.75
CA ALA A 69 -15.46 -4.54 3.47
C ALA A 69 -16.25 -3.31 3.97
N LEU A 70 -17.58 -3.43 4.02
CA LEU A 70 -18.48 -2.38 4.49
C LEU A 70 -19.08 -2.67 5.88
N GLU A 71 -19.08 -3.93 6.30
CA GLU A 71 -19.58 -4.36 7.60
C GLU A 71 -18.46 -4.32 8.64
N ALA A 72 -18.75 -3.84 9.84
CA ALA A 72 -17.73 -3.56 10.87
C ALA A 72 -16.87 -4.78 11.22
N GLU A 73 -17.49 -5.94 11.42
CA GLU A 73 -16.77 -7.18 11.73
C GLU A 73 -15.85 -7.61 10.58
N ALA A 74 -16.32 -7.48 9.34
CA ALA A 74 -15.55 -7.81 8.15
C ALA A 74 -14.40 -6.82 7.92
N MET A 75 -14.61 -5.53 8.17
CA MET A 75 -13.56 -4.51 8.14
C MET A 75 -12.45 -4.82 9.15
N VAL A 76 -12.82 -5.21 10.38
CA VAL A 76 -11.83 -5.55 11.42
C VAL A 76 -11.04 -6.80 11.04
N GLU A 77 -11.69 -7.80 10.44
CA GLU A 77 -11.01 -9.01 9.99
C GLU A 77 -10.03 -8.72 8.83
N GLU A 78 -10.48 -7.97 7.82
CA GLU A 78 -9.64 -7.55 6.70
C GLU A 78 -8.47 -6.68 7.16
N GLY A 79 -8.73 -5.72 8.06
CA GLY A 79 -7.70 -4.87 8.63
C GLY A 79 -6.64 -5.64 9.40
N ARG A 80 -7.02 -6.67 10.18
CA ARG A 80 -6.05 -7.54 10.85
C ARG A 80 -5.18 -8.31 9.86
N ARG A 81 -5.74 -8.76 8.73
CA ARG A 81 -4.96 -9.42 7.67
C ARG A 81 -3.96 -8.44 7.04
N LEU A 82 -4.41 -7.22 6.69
CA LEU A 82 -3.55 -6.18 6.13
C LEU A 82 -2.42 -5.78 7.09
N ALA A 83 -2.73 -5.51 8.36
CA ALA A 83 -1.75 -5.18 9.39
C ALA A 83 -0.71 -6.31 9.60
N GLY A 84 -1.08 -7.56 9.32
CA GLY A 84 -0.17 -8.71 9.37
C GLY A 84 0.88 -8.77 8.25
N ILE A 85 0.78 -7.94 7.20
CA ILE A 85 1.70 -7.95 6.06
C ILE A 85 3.09 -7.45 6.44
N HIS A 86 3.14 -6.32 7.18
CA HIS A 86 4.36 -5.62 7.57
C HIS A 86 4.08 -4.67 8.74
N PRO A 87 5.00 -4.47 9.71
CA PRO A 87 4.80 -3.59 10.88
C PRO A 87 4.56 -2.10 10.55
N ASN A 88 4.79 -1.67 9.32
CA ASN A 88 4.56 -0.31 8.86
C ASN A 88 3.17 -0.12 8.22
N ILE A 89 2.38 -1.18 8.09
CA ILE A 89 1.01 -1.05 7.57
C ILE A 89 0.15 -0.32 8.59
N VAL A 90 -0.58 0.68 8.11
CA VAL A 90 -1.64 1.37 8.83
C VAL A 90 -2.94 1.04 8.14
N VAL A 91 -3.95 0.63 8.92
CA VAL A 91 -5.32 0.37 8.44
C VAL A 91 -6.23 1.43 9.00
#